data_AF-A0A2V8J3X2-F1
#
_entry.id   AF-A0A2V8J3X2-F1
#
_cell.length_a   1.000
_cell.length_b   1.000
_cell.length_c   1.000
_cell.angle_alpha   90.00
_cell.angle_beta   90.00
_cell.angle_gamma   90.00
#
_symmetry.space_group_name_H-M   'P 1'
#
loop_
_entity.id
_entity.type
_entity.pdbx_description
1 polymer ?
#
loop_
_entity_poly.entity_id
_entity_poly.type
_entity_poly.pdbx_seq_one_letter_code
_entity_poly.pdbx_strand_id
1 'polypeptide(L)'
;MPFSEELRVDERWRRLDRDNMELTLTFNDPQMYTKPWTSDPKRFRLQTKGMPNAEMLEVIFAPIDEQDFNQKIRNPSNGVTVR
;
A
#
# COMPACT_ATOMS: atom_id res chain seq x y z
N MET A 1 -3.81 8.07 0.48
CA MET A 1 -2.66 8.56 1.27
C MET A 1 -1.82 9.39 0.32
N PRO A 2 -1.45 10.62 0.64
CA PRO A 2 -0.56 11.38 -0.23
C PRO A 2 0.85 10.75 -0.18
N PHE A 3 1.44 10.56 -1.35
CA PHE A 3 2.83 10.15 -1.54
C PHE A 3 3.40 10.96 -2.70
N SER A 4 4.70 11.28 -2.66
CA SER A 4 5.38 11.90 -3.80
C SER A 4 5.84 10.84 -4.80
N GLU A 5 6.21 11.28 -6.01
CA GLU A 5 6.84 10.41 -7.01
C GLU A 5 8.24 9.92 -6.57
N GLU A 6 8.84 10.56 -5.57
CA GLU A 6 10.14 10.18 -5.01
C GLU A 6 10.03 9.14 -3.89
N LEU A 7 8.81 8.76 -3.48
CA LEU A 7 8.61 7.74 -2.44
C LEU A 7 9.35 6.44 -2.79
N ARG A 8 10.18 5.99 -1.86
CA ARG A 8 10.76 4.65 -1.83
C ARG A 8 10.24 3.90 -0.61
N VAL A 9 9.81 2.66 -0.82
CA VAL A 9 9.37 1.76 0.25
C VAL A 9 10.28 0.56 0.30
N ASP A 10 10.91 0.36 1.45
CA ASP A 10 11.68 -0.85 1.75
C ASP A 10 10.83 -1.83 2.55
N GLU A 11 10.53 -2.98 1.96
CA GLU A 11 9.82 -4.06 2.61
C GLU A 11 10.79 -5.10 3.20
N ARG A 12 10.66 -5.38 4.51
CA ARG A 12 11.41 -6.45 5.17
C ARG A 12 10.48 -7.51 5.72
N TRP A 13 10.48 -8.65 5.05
CA TRP A 13 9.73 -9.84 5.43
C TRP A 13 10.59 -10.75 6.31
N ARG A 14 10.04 -11.21 7.44
CA ARG A 14 10.70 -12.15 8.33
C ARG A 14 9.75 -13.26 8.73
N ARG A 15 10.13 -14.51 8.47
CA ARG A 15 9.43 -15.67 9.00
C ARG A 15 9.77 -15.84 10.47
N LEU A 16 8.75 -15.91 11.33
CA LEU A 16 8.92 -16.10 12.76
C LEU A 16 8.92 -17.60 13.09
N ASP A 17 7.98 -18.34 12.51
CA ASP A 17 7.85 -19.79 12.66
C ASP A 17 7.06 -20.39 11.48
N ARG A 18 6.56 -21.62 11.65
CA ARG A 18 5.79 -22.32 10.61
C ARG A 18 4.60 -21.49 10.11
N ASP A 19 3.88 -20.88 11.02
CA ASP A 19 2.56 -20.31 10.79
C ASP A 19 2.54 -18.78 10.93
N ASN A 20 3.62 -18.16 11.39
CA ASN A 20 3.70 -16.72 11.60
C ASN A 20 4.84 -16.07 10.78
N MET A 21 4.53 -14.90 10.23
CA MET A 21 5.52 -14.00 9.64
C MET A 21 5.23 -12.56 10.04
N GLU A 22 6.22 -11.70 9.87
CA GLU A 22 6.05 -10.26 10.02
C GLU A 22 6.62 -9.50 8.82
N LEU A 23 6.03 -8.33 8.58
CA LEU A 23 6.46 -7.33 7.61
C LEU A 23 6.77 -6.04 8.36
N THR A 24 7.94 -5.48 8.09
CA THR A 24 8.27 -4.11 8.48
C THR A 24 8.45 -3.28 7.21
N LEU A 25 7.80 -2.12 7.16
CA LEU A 25 7.90 -1.18 6.04
C LEU A 25 8.71 0.03 6.47
N THR A 26 9.65 0.47 5.64
CA THR A 26 10.30 1.77 5.82
C THR A 26 9.97 2.66 4.63
N PHE A 27 9.40 3.82 4.92
CA PHE A 27 9.00 4.82 3.94
C PHE A 27 10.05 5.92 3.91
N ASN A 28 10.61 6.17 2.73
CA ASN A 28 11.53 7.26 2.48
C ASN A 28 10.95 8.15 1.38
N ASP A 29 10.40 9.29 1.78
CA ASP A 29 9.83 10.30 0.89
C ASP A 29 10.28 11.68 1.39
N PRO A 30 11.38 12.22 0.83
CA PRO A 30 11.96 13.49 1.28
C PRO A 30 11.05 14.71 1.06
N GLN A 31 10.11 14.62 0.12
CA GLN A 31 9.17 15.71 -0.12
C GLN A 31 8.07 15.74 0.94
N MET A 32 7.70 14.59 1.49
CA MET A 32 6.59 14.46 2.45
C MET A 32 7.05 14.37 3.91
N TYR A 33 8.22 13.78 4.18
CA TYR A 33 8.73 13.53 5.53
C TYR A 33 10.15 14.05 5.70
N THR A 34 10.45 14.58 6.89
CA THR A 34 11.79 15.10 7.23
C THR A 34 12.84 14.01 7.46
N LYS A 35 12.40 12.76 7.62
CA LYS A 35 13.24 11.58 7.79
C LYS A 35 12.48 10.31 7.40
N PRO A 36 13.17 9.21 7.06
CA PRO A 36 12.51 7.92 6.86
C PRO A 36 11.70 7.52 8.10
N TRP A 37 10.52 6.94 7.87
CA TRP A 37 9.66 6.41 8.90
C TRP A 37 9.52 4.90 8.74
N THR A 38 9.74 4.16 9.84
CA THR A 38 9.58 2.71 9.88
C THR A 38 8.32 2.35 10.65
N SER A 39 7.49 1.48 10.09
CA SER A 39 6.26 1.02 10.71
C SER A 39 6.54 0.06 11.87
N ASP A 40 5.55 -0.10 12.74
CA ASP A 40 5.51 -1.28 13.61
C ASP A 40 5.40 -2.56 12.75
N PRO A 41 5.90 -3.72 13.25
CA PRO A 41 5.80 -4.97 12.52
C PRO A 41 4.34 -5.40 12.33
N LYS A 42 3.91 -5.53 11.08
CA LYS A 42 2.64 -6.17 10.72
C LYS A 42 2.81 -7.67 10.81
N ARG A 43 2.04 -8.32 11.67
CA ARG A 43 2.06 -9.77 11.85
C ARG A 43 1.00 -10.44 10.99
N PHE A 44 1.40 -11.50 10.29
CA PHE A 44 0.52 -12.36 9.53
C PHE A 44 0.55 -13.76 10.11
N ARG A 45 -0.62 -14.38 10.14
CA ARG A 45 -0.81 -15.78 10.53
C ARG A 45 -1.33 -16.55 9.34
N LEU A 46 -0.79 -17.74 9.11
CA LEU A 46 -1.24 -18.69 8.11
C LEU A 46 -2.76 -18.89 8.20
N GLN A 47 -3.46 -18.56 7.12
CA GLN A 47 -4.88 -18.81 6.98
C GLN A 47 -5.08 -20.20 6.38
N THR A 48 -5.74 -21.10 7.12
CA THR A 48 -6.04 -22.46 6.65
C THR A 48 -7.46 -22.55 6.09
N LYS A 49 -7.71 -23.58 5.27
CA LYS A 49 -9.03 -23.83 4.67
C LYS A 49 -10.11 -23.92 5.76
N GLY A 50 -11.18 -23.14 5.62
CA GLY A 50 -12.32 -23.13 6.53
C GLY A 50 -12.22 -22.11 7.67
N MET A 51 -11.11 -21.35 7.78
CA MET A 51 -11.07 -20.19 8.67
C MET A 51 -11.96 -19.05 8.12
N PRO A 52 -12.70 -18.33 8.98
CA PRO A 52 -13.42 -17.12 8.57
C PRO A 52 -12.44 -16.11 7.95
N ASN A 53 -12.80 -15.52 6.80
CA ASN A 53 -11.99 -14.54 6.06
C ASN A 53 -10.65 -15.09 5.49
N ALA A 54 -10.50 -16.42 5.37
CA ALA A 54 -9.34 -17.03 4.72
C ALA A 54 -9.43 -17.06 3.18
N GLU A 55 -10.53 -16.54 2.63
CA GLU A 55 -10.70 -16.41 1.19
C GLU A 55 -9.95 -15.18 0.68
N MET A 56 -9.33 -15.33 -0.49
CA MET A 56 -8.65 -14.22 -1.15
C MET A 56 -9.71 -13.28 -1.72
N LEU A 57 -9.74 -12.05 -1.20
CA LEU A 57 -10.59 -10.99 -1.72
C LEU A 57 -10.05 -10.50 -3.06
N GLU A 58 -10.89 -10.56 -4.09
CA GLU A 58 -10.63 -9.83 -5.34
C GLU A 58 -11.01 -8.37 -5.13
N VAL A 59 -9.99 -7.51 -5.07
CA VAL A 59 -10.17 -6.06 -4.99
C VAL A 59 -9.73 -5.47 -6.33
N ILE A 60 -10.69 -5.05 -7.15
CA ILE A 60 -10.47 -4.47 -8.49
C ILE A 60 -9.94 -3.02 -8.38
N PHE A 61 -9.89 -2.46 -7.17
CA PHE A 61 -9.45 -1.10 -6.91
C PHE A 61 -7.98 -1.09 -6.45
N ALA A 62 -7.14 -0.40 -7.21
CA ALA A 62 -5.76 -0.08 -6.84
C ALA A 62 -5.69 1.40 -6.41
N PRO A 63 -5.70 1.72 -5.10
CA PRO A 63 -5.64 3.10 -4.63
C PRO A 63 -4.40 3.86 -5.13
N ILE A 64 -3.34 3.14 -5.51
CA ILE A 64 -2.12 3.72 -6.07
C ILE A 64 -2.35 4.35 -7.46
N ASP A 65 -3.27 3.80 -8.25
CA ASP A 65 -3.60 4.30 -9.59
C ASP A 65 -4.68 5.39 -9.55
N GLU A 66 -5.32 5.61 -8.39
CA GLU A 66 -6.47 6.51 -8.26
C GLU A 66 -6.12 7.95 -8.65
N GLN A 67 -4.94 8.44 -8.27
CA GLN A 67 -4.51 9.80 -8.60
C GLN A 67 -4.32 9.96 -10.11
N ASP A 68 -3.64 9.01 -10.74
CA ASP A 68 -3.40 8.99 -12.18
C ASP A 68 -4.70 8.85 -12.97
N PHE A 69 -5.58 7.94 -12.55
CA PHE A 69 -6.92 7.78 -13.12
C PHE A 69 -7.73 9.06 -13.00
N ASN A 70 -7.68 9.72 -11.85
CA ASN A 70 -8.39 10.97 -11.63
C ASN A 70 -7.90 12.07 -12.58
N GLN A 71 -6.58 12.22 -12.74
CA GLN A 71 -6.00 13.25 -13.60
C GLN A 71 -6.23 12.97 -15.09
N LYS A 72 -6.06 11.72 -15.54
CA LYS A 72 -6.07 11.36 -16.96
C LYS A 72 -7.46 11.07 -17.51
N ILE A 73 -8.36 10.51 -16.68
CA ILE A 73 -9.66 10.02 -17.10
C ILE A 73 -10.80 10.79 -16.41
N ARG A 74 -10.91 10.69 -15.07
CA ARG A 74 -12.10 11.20 -14.35
C ARG A 74 -12.30 12.71 -14.49
N ASN A 75 -11.26 13.50 -14.23
CA ASN A 75 -11.34 14.96 -14.18
C ASN A 75 -11.62 15.56 -15.57
N PRO A 76 -10.92 15.16 -16.66
CA PRO A 76 -11.27 15.60 -18.01
C PRO A 76 -12.69 15.22 -18.43
N SER A 77 -13.14 14.00 -18.13
CA SER A 77 -14.52 13.57 -18.44
C SER A 77 -15.59 14.38 -17.70
N ASN A 78 -15.27 14.92 -16.52
CA ASN A 78 -16.16 15.78 -15.74
C ASN A 78 -16.00 17.28 -16.05
N GLY A 79 -15.24 17.64 -17.09
CA GLY A 79 -15.03 19.04 -17.48
C GLY A 79 -14.16 19.83 -16.51
N VAL A 80 -13.46 19.17 -15.58
CA VAL A 80 -12.50 19.82 -14.68
C VAL A 80 -11.22 20.08 -15.46
N THR A 81 -10.99 21.34 -15.84
CA THR A 81 -9.78 21.76 -16.53
C THR A 81 -8.62 21.88 -15.55
N VAL A 82 -7.57 21.08 -15.73
CA VAL A 82 -6.29 21.27 -15.03
C VAL A 82 -5.68 22.56 -15.60
N ARG A 83 -5.58 23.59 -14.77
CA ARG A 83 -4.85 24.83 -15.09
C ARG A 83 -3.37 24.65 -14.84
#